data_AF-A0ABD2PTC8-F1
#
_entry.id   AF-A0ABD2PTC8-F1
#
_cell.length_a   1.000
_cell.length_b   1.000
_cell.length_c   1.000
_cell.angle_alpha   90.00
_cell.angle_beta   90.00
_cell.angle_gamma   90.00
#
_symmetry.space_group_name_H-M   'P 1'
#
loop_
_entity.id
_entity.type
_entity.pdbx_description
1 polymer ?
#
loop_
_entity_poly.entity_id
_entity_poly.type
_entity_poly.pdbx_seq_one_letter_code
_entity_poly.pdbx_strand_id
1 'polypeptide(L)'
;MKFVCMLVLCMVALSNAMYDYIDGQKCIREGYECKTGYETTRCCNKKVCDAKSSLAVGRCAPCVSNGNRCYGPDDCCSRDCDRSILRCR
;
A
#
# COMPACT_ATOMS: atom_id res chain seq x y z
N MET A 1 0.17 15.61 -34.13
CA MET A 1 0.72 16.24 -32.90
C MET A 1 -0.32 16.44 -31.78
N LYS A 2 -1.63 16.63 -32.06
CA LYS A 2 -2.69 16.74 -31.03
C LYS A 2 -2.93 15.46 -30.18
N PHE A 3 -2.73 14.27 -30.77
CA PHE A 3 -2.95 12.99 -30.06
C PHE A 3 -1.93 12.68 -28.96
N VAL A 4 -0.68 13.13 -29.12
CA VAL A 4 0.38 12.88 -28.14
C VAL A 4 0.11 13.67 -26.86
N CYS A 5 -0.44 14.88 -26.98
CA CYS A 5 -0.76 15.73 -25.84
C CYS A 5 -1.90 15.15 -24.99
N MET A 6 -2.93 14.57 -25.63
CA MET A 6 -4.01 13.87 -24.91
C MET A 6 -3.50 12.64 -24.14
N LEU A 7 -2.61 11.84 -24.74
CA LEU A 7 -2.06 10.65 -24.08
C LEU A 7 -1.23 11.01 -22.85
N VAL A 8 -0.40 12.06 -22.93
CA VAL A 8 0.41 12.52 -21.79
C VAL A 8 -0.47 13.06 -20.67
N LEU A 9 -1.49 13.88 -20.98
CA LEU A 9 -2.44 14.37 -19.99
C LEU A 9 -3.20 13.24 -19.29
N CYS A 10 -3.56 12.19 -20.03
CA CYS A 10 -4.26 11.03 -19.48
C CYS A 10 -3.36 10.24 -18.49
N MET A 11 -2.08 10.04 -18.82
CA MET A 11 -1.14 9.36 -17.91
C MET A 11 -0.84 10.17 -16.65
N VAL A 12 -0.77 11.50 -16.73
CA VAL A 12 -0.57 12.37 -15.56
C VAL A 12 -1.80 12.36 -14.66
N ALA A 13 -3.01 12.39 -15.23
CA ALA A 13 -4.26 12.29 -14.47
C ALA A 13 -4.39 10.95 -13.72
N LEU A 14 -4.04 9.83 -14.37
CA LEU A 14 -4.04 8.50 -13.76
C LEU A 14 -3.04 8.38 -12.60
N SER A 15 -1.90 9.06 -12.70
CA SER A 15 -0.89 9.07 -11.65
C SER A 15 -1.40 9.79 -10.39
N ASN A 16 -2.12 10.90 -10.55
CA ASN A 16 -2.65 11.68 -9.42
C ASN A 16 -3.84 11.01 -8.72
N ALA A 17 -4.54 10.08 -9.37
CA ALA A 17 -5.66 9.37 -8.77
C ALA A 17 -5.24 8.31 -7.74
N MET A 18 -4.01 7.79 -7.86
CA MET A 18 -3.49 6.71 -7.02
C MET A 18 -2.98 7.17 -5.65
N TYR A 19 -2.47 8.39 -5.59
CA TYR A 19 -1.85 8.93 -4.39
C TYR A 19 -2.76 9.95 -3.70
N ASP A 20 -2.68 10.01 -2.39
CA ASP A 20 -3.29 11.04 -1.56
C ASP A 20 -2.22 11.73 -0.70
N TYR A 21 -2.58 12.84 -0.06
CA TYR A 21 -1.70 13.55 0.85
C TYR A 21 -2.38 13.68 2.21
N ILE A 22 -1.87 12.93 3.19
CA ILE A 22 -2.38 12.95 4.58
C ILE A 22 -1.24 13.40 5.48
N ASP A 23 -1.51 14.40 6.34
CA ASP A 23 -0.50 15.00 7.24
C ASP A 23 0.77 15.48 6.51
N GLY A 24 0.61 15.97 5.27
CA GLY A 24 1.73 16.42 4.43
C GLY A 24 2.59 15.30 3.84
N GLN A 25 2.23 14.03 4.05
CA GLN A 25 2.93 12.89 3.46
C GLN A 25 2.13 12.31 2.28
N LYS A 26 2.83 12.08 1.16
CA LYS A 26 2.29 11.35 0.02
C LYS A 26 2.06 9.90 0.41
N CYS A 27 0.85 9.41 0.23
CA CYS A 27 0.46 8.04 0.53
C CYS A 27 -0.34 7.42 -0.64
N ILE A 28 -0.44 6.09 -0.68
CA ILE A 28 -1.20 5.38 -1.72
C ILE A 28 -2.59 5.03 -1.18
N ARG A 29 -3.63 5.25 -1.99
CA ARG A 29 -5.02 4.91 -1.63
C ARG A 29 -5.23 3.40 -1.55
N GLU A 30 -6.25 2.99 -0.81
CA GLU A 30 -6.64 1.58 -0.72
C GLU A 30 -6.98 1.00 -2.11
N GLY A 31 -6.62 -0.26 -2.33
CA GLY A 31 -6.84 -0.97 -3.59
C GLY A 31 -5.79 -0.68 -4.65
N TYR A 32 -4.97 0.35 -4.49
CA TYR A 32 -3.88 0.67 -5.40
C TYR A 32 -2.59 -0.07 -5.04
N GLU A 33 -1.74 -0.20 -6.05
CA GLU A 33 -0.47 -0.89 -5.95
C GLU A 33 0.50 -0.11 -5.07
N CYS A 34 1.12 -0.82 -4.13
CA CYS A 34 2.19 -0.32 -3.28
C CYS A 34 3.44 -1.18 -3.48
N LYS A 35 4.62 -0.60 -3.24
CA LYS A 35 5.89 -1.30 -3.37
C LYS A 35 6.52 -1.45 -2.01
N THR A 36 6.87 -2.67 -1.64
CA THR A 36 7.63 -2.96 -0.42
C THR A 36 9.13 -2.88 -0.75
N GLY A 37 9.77 -1.76 -0.40
CA GLY A 37 11.18 -1.49 -0.66
C GLY A 37 11.71 -0.26 0.12
N TYR A 38 12.91 0.22 -0.23
CA TYR A 38 13.59 1.36 0.44
C TYR A 38 12.83 2.69 0.33
N GLU A 39 12.05 2.89 -0.73
CA GLU A 39 11.10 3.98 -0.81
C GLU A 39 9.81 3.55 -0.11
N THR A 40 9.68 3.94 1.16
CA THR A 40 8.51 3.65 2.00
C THR A 40 7.29 4.40 1.50
N THR A 41 6.74 3.95 0.37
CA THR A 41 5.48 4.49 -0.13
C THR A 41 4.38 3.92 0.76
N ARG A 42 3.96 4.71 1.74
CA ARG A 42 3.02 4.27 2.78
C ARG A 42 1.60 4.29 2.24
N CYS A 43 0.80 3.32 2.66
CA CYS A 43 -0.63 3.36 2.37
C CYS A 43 -1.32 4.38 3.28
N CYS A 44 -2.28 5.11 2.72
CA CYS A 44 -3.04 6.13 3.44
C CYS A 44 -3.82 5.51 4.61
N ASN A 45 -4.08 6.29 5.67
CA ASN A 45 -4.90 5.87 6.83
C ASN A 45 -4.36 4.66 7.61
N LYS A 46 -3.03 4.59 7.82
CA LYS A 46 -2.38 3.50 8.58
C LYS A 46 -2.63 2.09 8.00
N LYS A 47 -2.84 2.03 6.67
CA LYS A 47 -3.03 0.79 5.93
C LYS A 47 -1.69 0.09 5.66
N VAL A 48 -1.75 -1.19 5.34
CA VAL A 48 -0.58 -2.04 5.12
C VAL A 48 -0.42 -2.33 3.64
N CYS A 49 0.83 -2.51 3.20
CA CYS A 49 1.10 -2.95 1.85
C CYS A 49 1.10 -4.49 1.83
N ASP A 50 -0.02 -5.09 1.42
CA ASP A 50 -0.12 -6.54 1.26
C ASP A 50 0.69 -6.96 0.03
N ALA A 51 2.00 -7.15 0.25
CA ALA A 51 2.91 -7.64 -0.77
C ALA A 51 2.90 -9.17 -0.78
N LYS A 52 2.39 -9.73 -1.87
CA LYS A 52 2.59 -11.16 -2.15
C LYS A 52 4.06 -11.34 -2.48
N SER A 53 4.73 -12.19 -1.71
CA SER A 53 6.19 -12.33 -1.52
C SER A 53 7.08 -12.48 -2.76
N SER A 54 6.54 -12.45 -3.97
CA SER A 54 7.27 -12.79 -5.21
C SER A 54 7.76 -11.59 -6.02
N LEU A 55 7.26 -10.38 -5.77
CA LEU A 55 7.52 -9.22 -6.66
C LEU A 55 7.88 -7.90 -5.97
N ALA A 56 7.96 -7.85 -4.63
CA ALA A 56 8.10 -6.60 -3.88
C ALA A 56 7.00 -5.55 -4.21
N VAL A 57 5.90 -6.03 -4.79
CA VAL A 57 4.73 -5.28 -5.23
C VAL A 57 3.52 -5.88 -4.52
N GLY A 58 2.75 -5.02 -3.89
CA GLY A 58 1.56 -5.35 -3.13
C GLY A 58 0.40 -4.40 -3.42
N ARG A 59 -0.67 -4.48 -2.63
CA ARG A 59 -1.74 -3.49 -2.65
C ARG A 59 -1.97 -2.91 -1.28
N CYS A 60 -2.34 -1.63 -1.24
CA CYS A 60 -2.77 -1.00 -0.02
C CYS A 60 -4.08 -1.62 0.44
N ALA A 61 -4.01 -2.35 1.53
CA ALA A 61 -5.12 -3.06 2.14
C ALA A 61 -5.31 -2.55 3.58
N PRO A 62 -6.53 -2.65 4.13
CA PRO A 62 -6.70 -2.52 5.57
C PRO A 62 -5.73 -3.46 6.30
N CYS A 63 -5.26 -3.00 7.46
CA CYS A 63 -4.44 -3.83 8.33
C CYS A 63 -5.18 -5.13 8.70
N VAL A 64 -4.41 -6.15 9.02
CA VAL A 64 -4.90 -7.47 9.36
C VAL A 64 -5.48 -7.45 10.77
N SER A 65 -6.76 -7.81 10.90
CA SER A 65 -7.44 -7.95 12.19
C SER A 65 -6.83 -9.08 13.03
N ASN A 66 -6.98 -8.98 14.35
CA ASN A 66 -6.51 -9.99 15.29
C ASN A 66 -7.07 -11.37 14.95
N GLY A 67 -6.25 -12.40 15.09
CA GLY A 67 -6.57 -13.79 14.75
C GLY A 67 -6.34 -14.18 13.28
N ASN A 68 -6.10 -13.22 12.38
CA ASN A 68 -5.79 -13.49 10.98
C ASN A 68 -4.27 -13.63 10.74
N ARG A 69 -3.92 -14.27 9.63
CA ARG A 69 -2.51 -14.57 9.30
C ARG A 69 -1.72 -13.29 9.04
N CYS A 70 -0.53 -13.21 9.62
CA CYS A 70 0.44 -12.14 9.41
C CYS A 70 1.84 -12.71 9.11
N TYR A 71 2.68 -11.90 8.48
CA TYR A 71 4.08 -12.19 8.16
C TYR A 71 5.05 -11.23 8.87
N GLY A 72 4.56 -10.07 9.29
CA GLY A 72 5.28 -9.12 10.13
C GLY A 72 4.34 -8.35 11.07
N PRO A 73 4.90 -7.70 12.12
CA PRO A 73 4.11 -6.89 13.04
C PRO A 73 3.36 -5.77 12.31
N ASP A 74 3.98 -5.17 11.29
CA ASP A 74 3.38 -4.08 10.52
C ASP A 74 2.16 -4.50 9.69
N ASP A 75 1.91 -5.80 9.51
CA ASP A 75 0.69 -6.28 8.84
C ASP A 75 -0.54 -6.11 9.74
N CYS A 76 -0.35 -6.17 11.06
CA CYS A 76 -1.42 -6.22 12.05
C CYS A 76 -1.91 -4.84 12.47
N CYS A 77 -3.22 -4.68 12.65
CA CYS A 77 -3.78 -3.43 13.19
C CYS A 77 -3.25 -3.10 14.60
N SER A 78 -3.02 -4.13 15.40
CA SER A 78 -2.40 -4.05 16.73
C SER A 78 -0.89 -3.84 16.70
N ARG A 79 -0.27 -3.96 15.51
CA ARG A 79 1.17 -4.04 15.32
C ARG A 79 1.85 -5.21 16.05
N ASP A 80 1.08 -6.23 16.42
CA ASP A 80 1.59 -7.43 17.07
C ASP A 80 1.28 -8.67 16.22
N CYS A 81 2.33 -9.24 15.64
CA CYS A 81 2.26 -10.48 14.88
C CYS A 81 2.96 -11.59 15.68
N ASP A 82 2.16 -12.52 16.20
CA ASP A 82 2.65 -13.69 16.91
C ASP A 82 3.39 -14.61 15.93
N ARG A 83 4.72 -14.61 16.02
CA ARG A 83 5.60 -15.40 15.13
C ARG A 83 5.48 -16.91 15.34
N SER A 84 4.96 -17.37 16.48
CA SER A 84 4.80 -18.80 16.74
C SER A 84 3.63 -19.40 15.97
N ILE A 85 2.58 -18.62 15.72
CA ILE A 85 1.37 -19.06 15.01
C ILE A 85 1.08 -18.27 13.72
N LEU A 86 1.93 -17.29 13.39
CA LEU A 86 1.81 -16.36 12.27
C LEU A 86 0.43 -15.67 12.25
N ARG A 87 -0.01 -15.14 13.40
CA ARG A 87 -1.32 -14.45 13.51
C ARG A 87 -1.25 -13.15 14.31
N CYS A 88 -2.08 -12.18 13.94
CA CYS A 88 -2.21 -10.91 14.66
C CYS A 88 -2.81 -11.12 16.05
N ARG A 89 -2.29 -10.42 17.06
CA ARG A 89 -2.79 -10.46 18.45
C ARG A 89 -3.51 -9.21 18.87
#